data_AF-A0A2N3G5F4-F1
#
_entry.id   AF-A0A2N3G5F4-F1
#
_cell.length_a   1.000
_cell.length_b   1.000
_cell.length_c   1.000
_cell.angle_alpha   90.00
_cell.angle_beta   90.00
_cell.angle_gamma   90.00
#
_symmetry.space_group_name_H-M   'P 1'
#
loop_
_entity.id
_entity.type
_entity.pdbx_description
1 polymer ?
#
loop_
_entity_poly.entity_id
_entity_poly.type
_entity_poly.pdbx_seq_one_letter_code
_entity_poly.pdbx_strand_id
1 'polypeptide(L)'
;MAKKYSLMRCRKCRFPRVVSFFIKWNDNGTITQLPRRDFRGVVLHFGFLDNLFSNIEAKLGISIEHIAFEAQRNASKVTFQNFSGKVPGAVTLMRLGLVRRMGVEQFNRVGVITGQCHSRTLEYKPGEYGVARVRNPFHPGLMAANIVGAFEILEGVPFKHTLSEESPDTYIIRVEPTGERAEITERMTLEFSPIAPGHLVHDRCPRCKIPRALSSHLKWMENDGIILDTRTGSRIVMLDGYMLTTVFREMTRELGDEVNDMLVDAQREWTVDHVGQLGLTEGNGALLPEDLEKTYRRYLEDMPLYGIGNPVGLEVDSGAIKVTVENPYETHIIAGTLQGLREALEKSKSNVQWTETARGSVEYTVT
;
A
#
# COMPACT_ATOMS: atom_id res chain seq x y z
N MET A 1 -26.22 -10.44 -18.17
CA MET A 1 -25.41 -11.10 -17.12
C MET A 1 -24.02 -10.49 -17.11
N ALA A 2 -23.52 -10.03 -15.96
CA ALA A 2 -22.15 -9.54 -15.85
C ALA A 2 -21.17 -10.73 -16.06
N LYS A 3 -20.11 -10.53 -16.86
CA LYS A 3 -19.09 -11.55 -17.09
C LYS A 3 -18.38 -11.81 -15.76
N LYS A 4 -18.47 -13.05 -15.24
CA LYS A 4 -17.80 -13.44 -14.00
C LYS A 4 -16.29 -13.30 -14.19
N TYR A 5 -15.66 -12.45 -13.41
CA TYR A 5 -14.21 -12.31 -13.43
C TYR A 5 -13.59 -13.52 -12.72
N SER A 6 -12.59 -14.14 -13.34
CA SER A 6 -11.90 -15.31 -12.76
C SER A 6 -10.39 -15.24 -13.01
N LEU A 7 -9.62 -15.03 -11.94
CA LEU A 7 -8.18 -15.05 -11.94
C LEU A 7 -7.69 -16.49 -12.06
N MET A 8 -6.69 -16.71 -12.92
CA MET A 8 -6.01 -18.00 -12.99
C MET A 8 -5.27 -18.27 -11.68
N ARG A 9 -5.49 -19.45 -11.08
CA ARG A 9 -4.93 -19.83 -9.78
C ARG A 9 -3.83 -20.88 -9.89
N CYS A 10 -2.89 -20.86 -8.96
CA CYS A 10 -1.86 -21.88 -8.83
C CYS A 10 -2.53 -23.23 -8.52
N ARG A 11 -2.17 -24.29 -9.25
CA ARG A 11 -2.78 -25.61 -9.05
C ARG A 11 -2.48 -26.22 -7.67
N LYS A 12 -1.41 -25.77 -6.98
CA LYS A 12 -1.01 -26.30 -5.67
C LYS A 12 -1.59 -25.51 -4.49
N CYS A 13 -1.42 -24.18 -4.47
CA CYS A 13 -1.81 -23.34 -3.33
C CYS A 13 -3.00 -22.41 -3.63
N ARG A 14 -3.58 -22.47 -4.84
CA ARG A 14 -4.72 -21.65 -5.27
C ARG A 14 -4.51 -20.13 -5.28
N PHE A 15 -3.32 -19.64 -4.94
CA PHE A 15 -2.95 -18.23 -5.05
C PHE A 15 -3.04 -17.74 -6.51
N PRO A 16 -3.47 -16.50 -6.79
CA PRO A 16 -3.55 -15.97 -8.14
C PRO A 16 -2.18 -15.97 -8.85
N ARG A 17 -2.11 -16.64 -10.01
CA ARG A 17 -0.87 -16.79 -10.78
C ARG A 17 -0.32 -15.46 -11.24
N VAL A 18 -1.20 -14.53 -11.61
CA VAL A 18 -0.82 -13.20 -12.09
C VAL A 18 -0.07 -12.42 -11.02
N VAL A 19 -0.54 -12.47 -9.76
CA VAL A 19 0.16 -11.85 -8.63
C VAL A 19 1.54 -12.48 -8.46
N SER A 20 1.63 -13.81 -8.41
CA SER A 20 2.92 -14.51 -8.29
C SER A 20 3.89 -14.32 -9.45
N PHE A 21 3.39 -13.87 -10.60
CA PHE A 21 4.19 -13.61 -11.80
C PHE A 21 4.77 -12.20 -11.82
N PHE A 22 4.11 -11.24 -11.18
CA PHE A 22 4.57 -9.84 -11.16
C PHE A 22 5.20 -9.43 -9.83
N ILE A 23 4.85 -10.11 -8.73
CA ILE A 23 5.21 -9.71 -7.38
C ILE A 23 6.08 -10.78 -6.74
N LYS A 24 7.19 -10.35 -6.15
CA LYS A 24 8.14 -11.19 -5.44
C LYS A 24 8.22 -10.77 -3.97
N TRP A 25 7.97 -11.73 -3.09
CA TRP A 25 8.31 -11.65 -1.67
C TRP A 25 9.77 -12.05 -1.51
N ASN A 26 10.62 -11.13 -1.08
CA ASN A 26 12.05 -11.34 -0.93
C ASN A 26 12.38 -11.93 0.45
N ASP A 27 13.63 -12.38 0.58
CA ASP A 27 14.20 -12.95 1.81
C ASP A 27 14.74 -11.86 2.76
N ASN A 28 14.31 -10.61 2.57
CA ASN A 28 14.77 -9.44 3.34
C ASN A 28 13.59 -8.58 3.82
N GLY A 29 12.40 -9.18 3.93
CA GLY A 29 11.19 -8.50 4.40
C GLY A 29 10.53 -7.54 3.42
N THR A 30 11.04 -7.41 2.19
CA THR A 30 10.44 -6.56 1.16
C THR A 30 9.57 -7.34 0.18
N ILE A 31 8.57 -6.66 -0.37
CA ILE A 31 7.83 -7.10 -1.56
C ILE A 31 8.27 -6.21 -2.72
N THR A 32 8.57 -6.80 -3.88
CA THR A 32 9.04 -6.04 -5.05
C THR A 32 8.36 -6.50 -6.32
N GLN A 33 8.37 -5.65 -7.35
CA GLN A 33 7.94 -6.05 -8.67
C GLN A 33 9.06 -6.79 -9.40
N LEU A 34 8.76 -7.93 -10.05
CA LEU A 34 9.75 -8.70 -10.79
C LEU A 34 10.47 -7.91 -11.90
N PRO A 35 9.78 -7.04 -12.66
CA PRO A 35 10.44 -6.17 -13.63
C PRO A 35 11.38 -5.13 -12.99
N ARG A 36 11.12 -4.69 -11.74
CA ARG A 36 11.87 -3.62 -11.07
C ARG A 36 12.03 -3.95 -9.59
N ARG A 37 13.21 -4.47 -9.24
CA ARG A 37 13.50 -4.93 -7.87
C ARG A 37 13.64 -3.79 -6.87
N ASP A 38 13.85 -2.57 -7.35
CA ASP A 38 13.84 -1.33 -6.57
C ASP A 38 12.42 -0.81 -6.29
N PHE A 39 11.44 -1.28 -7.06
CA PHE A 39 10.04 -0.93 -6.87
C PHE A 39 9.44 -1.79 -5.77
N ARG A 40 9.34 -1.21 -4.57
CA ARG A 40 8.73 -1.84 -3.41
C ARG A 40 7.20 -1.81 -3.51
N GLY A 41 6.57 -2.90 -3.11
CA GLY A 41 5.14 -2.97 -2.80
C GLY A 41 4.92 -3.17 -1.31
N VAL A 42 3.73 -2.84 -0.84
CA VAL A 42 3.29 -3.06 0.53
C VAL A 42 1.86 -3.60 0.53
N VAL A 43 1.53 -4.40 1.54
CA VAL A 43 0.16 -4.82 1.83
C VAL A 43 -0.32 -4.05 3.05
N LEU A 44 -1.43 -3.35 2.91
CA LEU A 44 -2.00 -2.50 3.96
C LEU A 44 -3.45 -2.91 4.24
N HIS A 45 -3.90 -2.72 5.47
CA HIS A 45 -5.29 -2.90 5.84
C HIS A 45 -6.15 -1.79 5.21
N PHE A 46 -7.38 -2.14 4.81
CA PHE A 46 -8.35 -1.15 4.33
C PHE A 46 -8.73 -0.18 5.46
N GLY A 47 -8.97 1.08 5.11
CA GLY A 47 -9.22 2.15 6.06
C GLY A 47 -7.97 2.70 6.76
N PHE A 48 -6.81 2.06 6.62
CA PHE A 48 -5.56 2.58 7.18
C PHE A 48 -5.25 3.99 6.67
N LEU A 49 -5.29 4.20 5.35
CA LEU A 49 -5.00 5.50 4.74
C LEU A 49 -6.05 6.56 5.11
N ASP A 50 -7.33 6.20 5.12
CA ASP A 50 -8.42 7.13 5.46
C ASP A 50 -8.27 7.65 6.89
N ASN A 51 -8.00 6.76 7.85
CA ASN A 51 -7.78 7.12 9.25
C ASN A 51 -6.50 7.93 9.42
N LEU A 52 -5.41 7.49 8.80
CA LEU A 52 -4.13 8.19 8.86
C LEU A 52 -4.28 9.64 8.37
N PHE A 53 -4.83 9.84 7.18
CA PHE A 53 -5.01 11.17 6.61
C PHE A 53 -5.99 12.01 7.43
N SER A 54 -7.13 11.45 7.82
CA SER A 54 -8.13 12.17 8.63
C SER A 54 -7.56 12.62 9.98
N ASN A 55 -6.76 11.78 10.64
CA ASN A 55 -6.12 12.12 11.91
C ASN A 55 -5.08 13.23 11.75
N ILE A 56 -4.31 13.21 10.67
CA ILE A 56 -3.33 14.27 10.39
C ILE A 56 -4.03 15.58 10.04
N GLU A 57 -5.05 15.56 9.18
CA GLU A 57 -5.84 16.75 8.82
C GLU A 57 -6.54 17.35 10.05
N ALA A 58 -7.06 16.52 10.95
CA ALA A 58 -7.67 16.99 12.20
C ALA A 58 -6.65 17.70 13.11
N LYS A 59 -5.40 17.22 13.17
CA LYS A 59 -4.32 17.86 13.94
C LYS A 59 -3.79 19.14 13.27
N LEU A 60 -3.71 19.17 11.93
CA LEU A 60 -3.21 20.32 11.17
C LEU A 60 -4.26 21.42 10.95
N GLY A 61 -5.56 21.08 10.96
CA GLY A 61 -6.64 22.00 10.63
C GLY A 61 -6.72 22.38 9.14
N ILE A 62 -5.99 21.68 8.27
CA ILE A 62 -5.98 21.88 6.81
C ILE A 62 -6.02 20.52 6.10
N SER A 63 -6.50 20.51 4.85
CA SER A 63 -6.55 19.28 4.05
C SER A 63 -5.21 18.96 3.38
N ILE A 64 -4.80 17.70 3.45
CA ILE A 64 -3.63 17.13 2.77
C ILE A 64 -4.02 16.30 1.54
N GLU A 65 -5.31 16.19 1.23
CA GLU A 65 -5.81 15.38 0.10
C GLU A 65 -5.11 15.73 -1.22
N HIS A 66 -4.83 17.01 -1.47
CA HIS A 66 -4.17 17.45 -2.69
C HIS A 66 -2.72 16.94 -2.80
N ILE A 67 -1.98 16.88 -1.69
CA ILE A 67 -0.62 16.30 -1.63
C ILE A 67 -0.70 14.79 -1.89
N ALA A 68 -1.62 14.11 -1.21
CA ALA A 68 -1.83 12.67 -1.37
C ALA A 68 -2.26 12.29 -2.80
N PHE A 69 -3.14 13.10 -3.40
CA PHE A 69 -3.59 12.95 -4.78
C PHE A 69 -2.42 13.07 -5.77
N GLU A 70 -1.63 14.14 -5.68
CA GLU A 70 -0.52 14.36 -6.61
C GLU A 70 0.58 13.30 -6.41
N ALA A 71 0.85 12.87 -5.18
CA ALA A 71 1.80 11.80 -4.90
C ALA A 71 1.35 10.47 -5.54
N GLN A 72 0.09 10.07 -5.36
CA GLN A 72 -0.46 8.85 -5.96
C GLN A 72 -0.54 8.94 -7.49
N ARG A 73 -0.88 10.10 -8.05
CA ARG A 73 -0.85 10.36 -9.51
C ARG A 73 0.54 10.10 -10.08
N ASN A 74 1.58 10.61 -9.43
CA ASN A 74 2.97 10.40 -9.84
C ASN A 74 3.45 8.96 -9.63
N ALA A 75 3.07 8.34 -8.51
CA ALA A 75 3.29 6.92 -8.26
C ALA A 75 2.71 6.03 -9.38
N SER A 76 1.48 6.32 -9.82
CA SER A 76 0.82 5.64 -10.93
C SER A 76 1.60 5.84 -12.24
N LYS A 77 1.99 7.08 -12.57
CA LYS A 77 2.78 7.38 -13.77
C LYS A 77 4.05 6.55 -13.85
N VAL A 78 4.83 6.52 -12.77
CA VAL A 78 6.08 5.74 -12.74
C VAL A 78 5.79 4.25 -12.90
N THR A 79 4.74 3.74 -12.23
CA THR A 79 4.30 2.35 -12.41
C THR A 79 4.03 2.01 -13.87
N PHE A 80 3.29 2.86 -14.58
CA PHE A 80 2.96 2.66 -16.00
C PHE A 80 4.15 2.84 -16.94
N GLN A 81 5.01 3.81 -16.67
CA GLN A 81 6.27 3.98 -17.40
C GLN A 81 7.16 2.75 -17.28
N ASN A 82 7.16 2.08 -16.13
CA ASN A 82 7.96 0.87 -15.92
C ASN A 82 7.50 -0.31 -16.77
N PHE A 83 6.20 -0.44 -17.03
CA PHE A 83 5.67 -1.46 -17.93
C PHE A 83 6.01 -1.17 -19.39
N SER A 84 5.96 0.10 -19.79
CA SER A 84 6.12 0.51 -21.19
C SER A 84 7.57 0.69 -21.63
N GLY A 85 8.44 1.23 -20.77
CA GLY A 85 9.83 1.57 -21.10
C GLY A 85 10.73 0.37 -21.38
N LYS A 86 10.31 -0.84 -21.02
CA LYS A 86 11.11 -2.08 -21.20
C LYS A 86 10.98 -2.73 -22.57
N VAL A 87 9.99 -2.32 -23.36
CA VAL A 87 9.75 -2.88 -24.69
C VAL A 87 10.11 -1.82 -25.73
N PRO A 88 11.20 -1.99 -26.49
CA PRO A 88 11.56 -1.07 -27.56
C PRO A 88 10.38 -0.85 -28.52
N GLY A 89 10.05 0.41 -28.78
CA GLY A 89 8.91 0.77 -29.65
C GLY A 89 7.53 0.63 -28.99
N ALA A 90 7.41 0.18 -27.74
CA ALA A 90 6.10 0.10 -27.07
C ALA A 90 5.45 1.47 -26.89
N VAL A 91 6.22 2.54 -26.70
CA VAL A 91 5.67 3.91 -26.68
C VAL A 91 4.97 4.25 -28.00
N THR A 92 5.58 3.91 -29.14
CA THR A 92 4.98 4.10 -30.46
C THR A 92 3.75 3.20 -30.65
N LEU A 93 3.85 1.93 -30.21
CA LEU A 93 2.75 0.97 -30.29
C LEU A 93 1.55 1.38 -29.41
N MET A 94 1.80 1.96 -28.24
CA MET A 94 0.78 2.50 -27.33
C MET A 94 0.05 3.71 -27.89
N ARG A 95 0.53 4.34 -28.96
CA ARG A 95 -0.22 5.39 -29.67
C ARG A 95 -1.33 4.82 -30.56
N LEU A 96 -1.33 3.52 -30.84
CA LEU A 96 -2.40 2.88 -31.61
C LEU A 96 -3.65 2.74 -30.73
N GLY A 97 -4.80 3.21 -31.21
CA GLY A 97 -6.05 3.23 -30.45
C GLY A 97 -6.49 1.85 -29.90
N LEU A 98 -6.21 0.77 -30.62
CA LEU A 98 -6.51 -0.60 -30.15
C LEU A 98 -5.67 -0.96 -28.91
N VAL A 99 -4.38 -0.60 -28.91
CA VAL A 99 -3.45 -0.88 -27.82
C VAL A 99 -3.82 -0.03 -26.60
N ARG A 100 -4.25 1.21 -26.80
CA ARG A 100 -4.77 2.05 -25.72
C ARG A 100 -5.98 1.43 -25.02
N ARG A 101 -6.95 0.94 -25.80
CA ARG A 101 -8.13 0.24 -25.26
C ARG A 101 -7.74 -1.00 -24.45
N MET A 102 -6.76 -1.76 -24.91
CA MET A 102 -6.22 -2.89 -24.15
C MET A 102 -5.54 -2.44 -22.85
N GLY A 103 -4.82 -1.32 -22.87
CA GLY A 103 -4.20 -0.72 -21.68
C GLY A 103 -5.24 -0.33 -20.63
N VAL A 104 -6.32 0.34 -21.03
CA VAL A 104 -7.44 0.70 -20.15
C VAL A 104 -8.09 -0.55 -19.54
N GLU A 105 -8.36 -1.58 -20.35
CA GLU A 105 -8.91 -2.83 -19.84
C GLU A 105 -7.94 -3.52 -18.86
N GLN A 106 -6.63 -3.50 -19.14
CA GLN A 106 -5.63 -4.06 -18.24
C GLN A 106 -5.57 -3.31 -16.90
N PHE A 107 -5.76 -1.99 -16.89
CA PHE A 107 -5.86 -1.22 -15.65
C PHE A 107 -7.03 -1.68 -14.77
N ASN A 108 -8.20 -1.96 -15.38
CA ASN A 108 -9.33 -2.51 -14.63
C ASN A 108 -8.99 -3.84 -13.94
N ARG A 109 -8.15 -4.66 -14.60
CA ARG A 109 -7.68 -5.93 -14.03
C ARG A 109 -6.72 -5.74 -12.88
N VAL A 110 -5.84 -4.72 -12.96
CA VAL A 110 -4.88 -4.42 -11.91
C VAL A 110 -5.60 -4.10 -10.60
N GLY A 111 -6.66 -3.29 -10.64
CA GLY A 111 -7.47 -2.99 -9.45
C GLY A 111 -7.97 -4.23 -8.72
N VAL A 112 -8.48 -5.22 -9.45
CA VAL A 112 -8.94 -6.50 -8.89
C VAL A 112 -7.78 -7.37 -8.39
N ILE A 113 -6.65 -7.36 -9.09
CA ILE A 113 -5.44 -8.12 -8.73
C ILE A 113 -4.84 -7.61 -7.42
N THR A 114 -4.84 -6.29 -7.20
CA THR A 114 -4.27 -5.63 -6.03
C THR A 114 -5.27 -5.38 -4.91
N GLY A 115 -6.55 -5.67 -5.11
CA GLY A 115 -7.60 -5.43 -4.10
C GLY A 115 -7.99 -3.95 -3.94
N GLN A 116 -7.57 -3.10 -4.88
CA GLN A 116 -7.81 -1.67 -4.85
C GLN A 116 -9.24 -1.30 -5.23
N CYS A 117 -9.83 -1.97 -6.21
CA CYS A 117 -11.22 -1.75 -6.62
C CYS A 117 -11.70 -2.80 -7.63
N HIS A 118 -13.00 -2.80 -7.90
CA HIS A 118 -13.56 -3.35 -9.13
C HIS A 118 -13.95 -2.20 -10.07
N SER A 119 -13.14 -1.94 -11.10
CA SER A 119 -13.45 -0.90 -12.09
C SER A 119 -13.93 -1.48 -13.42
N ARG A 120 -14.77 -0.71 -14.11
CA ARG A 120 -15.25 -1.00 -15.47
C ARG A 120 -15.30 0.29 -16.27
N THR A 121 -14.67 0.27 -17.44
CA THR A 121 -14.79 1.35 -18.42
C THR A 121 -16.21 1.40 -18.96
N LEU A 122 -16.87 2.55 -18.82
CA LEU A 122 -18.17 2.84 -19.42
C LEU A 122 -17.99 3.43 -20.81
N GLU A 123 -17.06 4.38 -20.94
CA GLU A 123 -16.75 5.03 -22.19
C GLU A 123 -15.26 5.37 -22.26
N TYR A 124 -14.68 5.29 -23.46
CA TYR A 124 -13.31 5.73 -23.69
C TYR A 124 -13.13 6.21 -25.12
N LYS A 125 -12.81 7.49 -25.25
CA LYS A 125 -12.46 8.17 -26.51
C LYS A 125 -11.00 8.62 -26.42
N PRO A 126 -10.07 7.92 -27.11
CA PRO A 126 -8.65 8.25 -27.04
C PRO A 126 -8.38 9.72 -27.35
N GLY A 127 -7.56 10.36 -26.52
CA GLY A 127 -7.23 11.78 -26.63
C GLY A 127 -8.34 12.76 -26.21
N GLU A 128 -9.57 12.30 -25.94
CA GLU A 128 -10.69 13.16 -25.54
C GLU A 128 -11.11 12.96 -24.09
N TYR A 129 -11.47 11.74 -23.69
CA TYR A 129 -11.85 11.43 -22.30
C TYR A 129 -11.97 9.93 -22.03
N GLY A 130 -11.99 9.58 -20.74
CA GLY A 130 -12.38 8.26 -20.23
C GLY A 130 -13.43 8.39 -19.14
N VAL A 131 -14.35 7.44 -19.07
CA VAL A 131 -15.34 7.31 -18.00
C VAL A 131 -15.29 5.88 -17.46
N ALA A 132 -15.07 5.75 -16.16
CA ALA A 132 -15.06 4.46 -15.47
C ALA A 132 -16.04 4.47 -14.30
N ARG A 133 -16.75 3.34 -14.13
CA ARG A 133 -17.44 3.02 -12.89
C ARG A 133 -16.48 2.25 -12.00
N VAL A 134 -16.27 2.71 -10.78
CA VAL A 134 -15.38 2.11 -9.78
C VAL A 134 -16.21 1.70 -8.59
N ARG A 135 -16.16 0.41 -8.24
CA ARG A 135 -16.83 -0.16 -7.07
C ARG A 135 -15.82 -0.57 -6.02
N ASN A 136 -16.19 -0.39 -4.76
CA ASN A 136 -15.36 -0.67 -3.59
C ASN A 136 -13.94 -0.09 -3.73
N PRO A 137 -13.75 1.20 -4.06
CA PRO A 137 -12.41 1.76 -4.08
C PRO A 137 -11.75 1.61 -2.70
N PHE A 138 -10.43 1.46 -2.67
CA PHE A 138 -9.68 1.44 -1.41
C PHE A 138 -9.65 2.84 -0.77
N HIS A 139 -9.69 3.87 -1.61
CA HIS A 139 -9.90 5.27 -1.28
C HIS A 139 -10.37 5.98 -2.58
N PRO A 140 -11.52 6.67 -2.63
CA PRO A 140 -12.05 7.24 -3.88
C PRO A 140 -11.12 8.26 -4.54
N GLY A 141 -10.60 9.23 -3.78
CA GLY A 141 -9.65 10.24 -4.25
C GLY A 141 -8.35 9.65 -4.80
N LEU A 142 -7.68 8.77 -4.07
CA LEU A 142 -6.46 8.10 -4.53
C LEU A 142 -6.70 7.19 -5.73
N MET A 143 -7.87 6.57 -5.84
CA MET A 143 -8.24 5.80 -7.03
C MET A 143 -8.42 6.71 -8.26
N ALA A 144 -9.00 7.91 -8.08
CA ALA A 144 -9.04 8.92 -9.14
C ALA A 144 -7.64 9.37 -9.54
N ALA A 145 -6.74 9.62 -8.58
CA ALA A 145 -5.33 9.93 -8.85
C ALA A 145 -4.63 8.84 -9.66
N ASN A 146 -4.87 7.57 -9.32
CA ASN A 146 -4.35 6.41 -10.05
C ASN A 146 -4.83 6.38 -11.51
N ILE A 147 -6.12 6.64 -11.74
CA ILE A 147 -6.70 6.71 -13.09
C ILE A 147 -6.10 7.87 -13.87
N VAL A 148 -6.02 9.06 -13.28
CA VAL A 148 -5.42 10.24 -13.92
C VAL A 148 -3.98 9.92 -14.32
N GLY A 149 -3.14 9.47 -13.39
CA GLY A 149 -1.74 9.15 -13.68
C GLY A 149 -1.58 8.08 -14.77
N ALA A 150 -2.45 7.07 -14.81
CA ALA A 150 -2.47 6.07 -15.87
C ALA A 150 -2.79 6.67 -17.25
N PHE A 151 -3.81 7.53 -17.32
CA PHE A 151 -4.24 8.18 -18.55
C PHE A 151 -3.19 9.16 -19.07
N GLU A 152 -2.49 9.89 -18.19
CA GLU A 152 -1.42 10.78 -18.61
C GLU A 152 -0.28 10.04 -19.31
N ILE A 153 0.07 8.84 -18.84
CA ILE A 153 1.07 8.00 -19.52
C ILE A 153 0.54 7.43 -20.84
N LEU A 154 -0.73 7.00 -20.85
CA LEU A 154 -1.35 6.38 -22.01
C LEU A 154 -1.54 7.38 -23.18
N GLU A 155 -1.95 8.61 -22.84
CA GLU A 155 -2.33 9.64 -23.80
C GLU A 155 -1.20 10.65 -24.05
N GLY A 156 -0.26 10.80 -23.11
CA GLY A 156 0.89 11.71 -23.23
C GLY A 156 0.57 13.18 -22.99
N VAL A 157 -0.58 13.50 -22.40
CA VAL A 157 -1.02 14.87 -22.07
C VAL A 157 -1.57 14.94 -20.64
N PRO A 158 -1.65 16.13 -20.03
CA PRO A 158 -2.20 16.27 -18.69
C PRO A 158 -3.70 16.05 -18.62
N PHE A 159 -4.18 15.38 -17.58
CA PHE A 159 -5.60 15.11 -17.33
C PHE A 159 -6.08 15.74 -16.03
N LYS A 160 -7.33 16.20 -16.04
CA LYS A 160 -8.12 16.49 -14.84
C LYS A 160 -9.18 15.41 -14.65
N HIS A 161 -9.84 15.41 -13.49
CA HIS A 161 -10.89 14.44 -13.20
C HIS A 161 -12.12 15.10 -12.57
N THR A 162 -13.26 14.42 -12.71
CA THR A 162 -14.42 14.61 -11.85
C THR A 162 -14.81 13.28 -11.21
N LEU A 163 -15.22 13.36 -9.96
CA LEU A 163 -15.66 12.23 -9.15
C LEU A 163 -17.12 12.48 -8.77
N SER A 164 -18.00 11.53 -9.07
CA SER A 164 -19.40 11.58 -8.62
C SER A 164 -19.80 10.23 -8.04
N GLU A 165 -20.41 10.23 -6.87
CA GLU A 165 -20.97 9.03 -6.25
C GLU A 165 -22.26 8.61 -6.98
N GLU A 166 -22.33 7.35 -7.42
CA GLU A 166 -23.53 6.75 -8.03
C GLU A 166 -24.38 6.04 -6.95
N SER A 167 -23.71 5.41 -5.98
CA SER A 167 -24.29 4.76 -4.81
C SER A 167 -23.21 4.58 -3.75
N PRO A 168 -23.53 4.13 -2.52
CA PRO A 168 -22.51 3.75 -1.54
C PRO A 168 -21.46 2.83 -2.17
N ASP A 169 -20.20 3.14 -1.93
CA ASP A 169 -19.01 2.45 -2.45
C ASP A 169 -18.90 2.37 -3.98
N THR A 170 -19.71 3.13 -4.74
CA THR A 170 -19.68 3.13 -6.21
C THR A 170 -19.61 4.55 -6.75
N TYR A 171 -18.55 4.79 -7.52
CA TYR A 171 -18.23 6.10 -8.05
C TYR A 171 -18.10 6.06 -9.57
N ILE A 172 -18.50 7.14 -10.22
CA ILE A 172 -18.15 7.43 -11.60
C ILE A 172 -16.98 8.40 -11.60
N ILE A 173 -15.90 8.00 -12.26
CA ILE A 173 -14.71 8.82 -12.46
C ILE A 173 -14.64 9.13 -13.94
N ARG A 174 -14.69 10.43 -14.26
CA ARG A 174 -14.44 10.94 -15.61
C ARG A 174 -13.10 11.65 -15.61
N VAL A 175 -12.30 11.37 -16.63
CA VAL A 175 -11.02 12.06 -16.86
C VAL A 175 -11.02 12.67 -18.26
N GLU A 176 -10.50 13.90 -18.37
CA GLU A 176 -10.39 14.62 -19.64
C GLU A 176 -9.10 15.47 -19.68
N PRO A 177 -8.53 15.72 -20.87
CA PRO A 177 -7.35 16.57 -21.01
C PRO A 177 -7.61 17.99 -20.50
N THR A 178 -6.61 18.58 -19.87
CA THR A 178 -6.72 19.95 -19.33
C THR A 178 -5.71 20.94 -19.93
N GLY A 179 -4.75 20.48 -20.73
CA GLY A 179 -3.70 21.33 -21.35
C GLY A 179 -2.67 21.90 -20.37
N GLU A 180 -3.03 22.07 -19.10
CA GLU A 180 -2.21 22.63 -18.03
C GLU A 180 -1.57 21.53 -17.16
N ARG A 181 -0.33 21.73 -16.73
CA ARG A 181 0.34 20.87 -15.74
C ARG A 181 0.31 21.56 -14.38
N ALA A 182 0.00 20.81 -13.33
CA ALA A 182 0.16 21.30 -11.96
C ALA A 182 1.66 21.40 -11.63
N GLU A 183 2.07 22.52 -11.02
CA GLU A 183 3.46 22.77 -10.61
C GLU A 183 4.00 21.71 -9.65
N ILE A 184 3.14 21.19 -8.76
CA ILE A 184 3.46 20.16 -7.77
C ILE A 184 3.99 18.87 -8.42
N THR A 185 3.48 18.52 -9.61
CA THR A 185 3.83 17.28 -10.31
C THR A 185 5.32 17.20 -10.64
N GLU A 186 6.01 18.32 -10.86
CA GLU A 186 7.43 18.33 -11.26
C GLU A 186 8.38 18.06 -10.08
N ARG A 187 7.95 18.35 -8.86
CA ARG A 187 8.76 18.19 -7.64
C ARG A 187 8.67 16.79 -7.03
N MET A 188 7.58 16.06 -7.30
CA MET A 188 7.30 14.73 -6.73
C MET A 188 8.05 13.61 -7.44
N THR A 189 9.38 13.71 -7.48
CA THR A 189 10.23 12.61 -7.94
C THR A 189 10.20 11.48 -6.91
N LEU A 190 10.05 10.25 -7.40
CA LEU A 190 10.11 9.06 -6.55
C LEU A 190 11.55 8.78 -6.16
N GLU A 191 11.79 8.65 -4.87
CA GLU A 191 13.07 8.22 -4.33
C GLU A 191 12.95 6.75 -3.91
N PHE A 192 13.84 5.91 -4.44
CA PHE A 192 13.88 4.49 -4.09
C PHE A 192 14.91 4.26 -3.01
N SER A 193 14.44 3.97 -1.80
CA SER A 193 15.34 3.57 -0.71
C SER A 193 16.12 2.32 -1.12
N PRO A 194 17.45 2.32 -0.94
CA PRO A 194 18.26 1.13 -1.17
C PRO A 194 17.73 -0.04 -0.33
N ILE A 195 17.60 -1.19 -0.98
CA ILE A 195 17.15 -2.42 -0.33
C ILE A 195 18.40 -3.22 0.10
N ALA A 196 18.60 -3.36 1.40
CA ALA A 196 19.62 -4.21 1.98
C ALA A 196 19.30 -5.70 1.76
N PRO A 197 20.31 -6.58 1.63
CA PRO A 197 20.09 -8.03 1.64
C PRO A 197 19.48 -8.48 2.98
N GLY A 198 18.97 -9.71 3.02
CA GLY A 198 18.44 -10.30 4.24
C GLY A 198 18.47 -11.83 4.18
N HIS A 199 18.23 -12.46 5.32
CA HIS A 199 18.37 -13.91 5.52
C HIS A 199 17.07 -14.62 5.92
N LEU A 200 15.92 -13.97 5.71
CA LEU A 200 14.62 -14.52 6.03
C LEU A 200 14.25 -15.68 5.09
N VAL A 201 13.87 -16.82 5.67
CA VAL A 201 13.45 -18.00 4.90
C VAL A 201 11.94 -18.19 5.03
N HIS A 202 11.22 -17.94 3.94
CA HIS A 202 9.78 -18.24 3.87
C HIS A 202 9.53 -19.73 3.55
N ASP A 203 8.53 -20.36 4.18
CA ASP A 203 7.94 -21.59 3.63
C ASP A 203 7.16 -21.22 2.36
N ARG A 204 7.70 -21.60 1.21
CA ARG A 204 7.15 -21.21 -0.09
C ARG A 204 6.43 -22.38 -0.76
N CYS A 205 5.39 -22.04 -1.52
CA CYS A 205 4.77 -22.99 -2.44
C CYS A 205 5.81 -23.45 -3.49
N PRO A 206 6.07 -24.76 -3.66
CA PRO A 206 7.13 -25.22 -4.55
C PRO A 206 6.87 -24.90 -6.02
N ARG A 207 5.61 -24.61 -6.39
CA ARG A 207 5.20 -24.27 -7.76
C ARG A 207 5.29 -22.79 -8.10
N CYS A 208 4.71 -21.91 -7.28
CA CYS A 208 4.65 -20.47 -7.57
C CYS A 208 5.52 -19.60 -6.65
N LYS A 209 6.23 -20.22 -5.69
CA LYS A 209 7.20 -19.58 -4.78
C LYS A 209 6.65 -18.50 -3.82
N ILE A 210 5.33 -18.28 -3.83
CA ILE A 210 4.65 -17.43 -2.84
C ILE A 210 4.74 -18.07 -1.44
N PRO A 211 4.99 -17.27 -0.38
CA PRO A 211 4.90 -17.74 1.00
C PRO A 211 3.55 -18.43 1.28
N ARG A 212 3.58 -19.63 1.86
CA ARG A 212 2.37 -20.42 2.08
C ARG A 212 1.41 -19.77 3.06
N ALA A 213 1.93 -19.06 4.05
CA ALA A 213 1.16 -18.26 4.97
C ALA A 213 0.16 -17.39 4.20
N LEU A 214 0.59 -16.58 3.23
CA LEU A 214 -0.32 -15.75 2.44
C LEU A 214 -1.37 -16.56 1.68
N SER A 215 -0.98 -17.70 1.11
CA SER A 215 -1.93 -18.53 0.35
C SER A 215 -2.98 -19.22 1.22
N SER A 216 -2.75 -19.35 2.53
CA SER A 216 -3.71 -19.98 3.44
C SER A 216 -4.80 -19.02 3.91
N HIS A 217 -4.54 -17.72 3.98
CA HIS A 217 -5.49 -16.75 4.52
C HIS A 217 -5.91 -15.60 3.58
N LEU A 218 -5.21 -15.35 2.48
CA LEU A 218 -5.64 -14.31 1.54
C LEU A 218 -6.65 -14.83 0.51
N LYS A 219 -7.81 -14.19 0.48
CA LYS A 219 -8.92 -14.53 -0.42
C LYS A 219 -9.28 -13.36 -1.33
N TRP A 220 -9.08 -13.54 -2.63
CA TRP A 220 -9.54 -12.60 -3.66
C TRP A 220 -11.05 -12.77 -3.89
N MET A 221 -11.79 -11.71 -3.61
CA MET A 221 -13.22 -11.56 -3.89
C MET A 221 -13.35 -10.79 -5.21
N GLU A 222 -13.12 -11.50 -6.31
CA GLU A 222 -12.79 -10.88 -7.61
C GLU A 222 -13.93 -10.06 -8.22
N ASN A 223 -15.18 -10.44 -7.98
CA ASN A 223 -16.35 -9.66 -8.43
C ASN A 223 -16.53 -8.36 -7.65
N ASP A 224 -15.97 -8.30 -6.45
CA ASP A 224 -16.02 -7.12 -5.58
C ASP A 224 -14.73 -6.29 -5.70
N GLY A 225 -13.68 -6.85 -6.31
CA GLY A 225 -12.39 -6.18 -6.50
C GLY A 225 -11.59 -5.99 -5.21
N ILE A 226 -11.84 -6.83 -4.20
CA ILE A 226 -11.20 -6.75 -2.89
C ILE A 226 -10.42 -8.02 -2.57
N ILE A 227 -9.47 -7.90 -1.63
CA ILE A 227 -8.76 -9.03 -1.03
C ILE A 227 -9.11 -9.05 0.46
N LEU A 228 -9.48 -10.21 0.97
CA LEU A 228 -9.81 -10.44 2.37
C LEU A 228 -8.68 -11.23 3.04
N ASP A 229 -8.19 -10.76 4.19
CA ASP A 229 -7.46 -11.62 5.13
C ASP A 229 -8.49 -12.40 5.96
N THR A 230 -8.57 -13.71 5.76
CA THR A 230 -9.57 -14.55 6.44
C THR A 230 -9.25 -14.80 7.91
N ARG A 231 -8.06 -14.44 8.41
CA ARG A 231 -7.74 -14.54 9.84
C ARG A 231 -8.45 -13.44 10.62
N THR A 232 -8.43 -12.22 10.06
CA THR A 232 -8.96 -11.01 10.71
C THR A 232 -10.34 -10.62 10.20
N GLY A 233 -10.75 -11.13 9.03
CA GLY A 233 -11.93 -10.66 8.33
C GLY A 233 -11.75 -9.27 7.70
N SER A 234 -10.54 -8.71 7.72
CA SER A 234 -10.26 -7.38 7.19
C SER A 234 -10.02 -7.42 5.69
N ARG A 235 -10.50 -6.39 5.00
CA ARG A 235 -10.04 -6.10 3.63
C ARG A 235 -8.59 -5.62 3.69
N ILE A 236 -7.77 -6.09 2.76
CA ILE A 236 -6.41 -5.61 2.54
C ILE A 236 -6.26 -5.10 1.10
N VAL A 237 -5.25 -4.26 0.89
CA VAL A 237 -4.90 -3.69 -0.41
C VAL A 237 -3.40 -3.81 -0.64
N MET A 238 -3.01 -4.12 -1.86
CA MET A 238 -1.62 -4.07 -2.31
C MET A 238 -1.38 -2.71 -2.96
N LEU A 239 -0.45 -1.96 -2.40
CA LEU A 239 -0.08 -0.62 -2.85
C LEU A 239 1.38 -0.56 -3.26
N ASP A 240 1.70 0.43 -4.07
CA ASP A 240 3.07 0.83 -4.26
C ASP A 240 3.63 1.42 -2.98
N GLY A 241 4.87 1.07 -2.67
CA GLY A 241 5.41 1.30 -1.35
C GLY A 241 5.96 2.70 -1.11
N TYR A 242 5.94 3.56 -2.12
CA TYR A 242 6.59 4.86 -2.09
C TYR A 242 5.56 6.00 -2.12
N MET A 243 4.27 5.73 -2.35
CA MET A 243 3.24 6.76 -2.24
C MET A 243 3.28 7.41 -0.86
N LEU A 244 3.23 6.62 0.23
CA LEU A 244 3.23 7.18 1.58
C LEU A 244 4.52 7.94 1.89
N THR A 245 5.68 7.38 1.54
CA THR A 245 6.97 8.07 1.71
C THR A 245 7.00 9.40 0.96
N THR A 246 6.44 9.44 -0.25
CA THR A 246 6.36 10.69 -1.04
C THR A 246 5.43 11.70 -0.38
N VAL A 247 4.26 11.28 0.08
CA VAL A 247 3.32 12.14 0.81
C VAL A 247 4.00 12.72 2.04
N PHE A 248 4.59 11.89 2.89
CA PHE A 248 5.22 12.35 4.12
C PHE A 248 6.38 13.29 3.85
N ARG A 249 7.26 12.97 2.88
CA ARG A 249 8.35 13.86 2.50
C ARG A 249 7.86 15.22 2.05
N GLU A 250 6.82 15.29 1.22
CA GLU A 250 6.28 16.59 0.80
C GLU A 250 5.59 17.32 1.96
N MET A 251 4.89 16.61 2.85
CA MET A 251 4.32 17.22 4.06
C MET A 251 5.41 17.78 4.99
N THR A 252 6.46 17.02 5.29
CA THR A 252 7.61 17.49 6.07
C THR A 252 8.26 18.71 5.42
N ARG A 253 8.37 18.72 4.09
CA ARG A 253 8.93 19.86 3.35
C ARG A 253 8.05 21.11 3.43
N GLU A 254 6.73 20.96 3.42
CA GLU A 254 5.79 22.09 3.42
C GLU A 254 5.46 22.60 4.83
N LEU A 255 5.40 21.70 5.81
CA LEU A 255 4.88 21.96 7.15
C LEU A 255 5.95 21.85 8.24
N GLY A 256 7.13 21.31 7.92
CA GLY A 256 8.24 21.12 8.85
C GLY A 256 8.28 19.73 9.50
N ASP A 257 9.34 19.49 10.28
CA ASP A 257 9.61 18.18 10.90
C ASP A 257 8.58 17.78 11.97
N GLU A 258 7.81 18.72 12.52
CA GLU A 258 6.75 18.46 13.50
C GLU A 258 5.66 17.52 12.95
N VAL A 259 5.48 17.47 11.63
CA VAL A 259 4.57 16.50 10.99
C VAL A 259 4.96 15.06 11.29
N ASN A 260 6.25 14.76 11.45
CA ASN A 260 6.71 13.41 11.70
C ASN A 260 6.16 12.86 13.03
N ASP A 261 6.08 13.70 14.06
CA ASP A 261 5.47 13.33 15.34
C ASP A 261 3.96 13.10 15.20
N MET A 262 3.28 13.94 14.39
CA MET A 262 1.86 13.74 14.07
C MET A 262 1.59 12.41 13.34
N LEU A 263 2.50 12.00 12.44
CA LEU A 263 2.42 10.73 11.73
C LEU A 263 2.53 9.54 12.68
N VAL A 264 3.52 9.59 13.59
CA VAL A 264 3.71 8.56 14.63
C VAL A 264 2.47 8.46 15.51
N ASP A 265 1.95 9.60 15.97
CA ASP A 265 0.74 9.67 16.79
C ASP A 265 -0.50 9.13 16.07
N ALA A 266 -0.73 9.54 14.83
CA ALA A 266 -1.87 9.09 14.04
C ALA A 266 -1.83 7.57 13.81
N GLN A 267 -0.63 7.02 13.54
CA GLN A 267 -0.44 5.58 13.40
C GLN A 267 -0.60 4.82 14.74
N ARG A 268 -0.12 5.39 15.84
CA ARG A 268 -0.30 4.87 17.20
C ARG A 268 -1.78 4.72 17.53
N GLU A 269 -2.55 5.78 17.35
CA GLU A 269 -4.00 5.80 17.58
C GLU A 269 -4.72 4.72 16.76
N TRP A 270 -4.45 4.68 15.45
CA TRP A 270 -5.02 3.65 14.58
C TRP A 270 -4.70 2.24 15.07
N THR A 271 -3.45 1.99 15.47
CA THR A 271 -3.02 0.67 15.94
C THR A 271 -3.71 0.28 17.24
N VAL A 272 -3.85 1.20 18.20
CA VAL A 272 -4.58 0.95 19.45
C VAL A 272 -6.01 0.52 19.17
N ASP A 273 -6.68 1.20 18.24
CA ASP A 273 -8.08 0.92 17.89
C ASP A 273 -8.26 -0.39 17.10
N HIS A 274 -7.22 -0.84 16.38
CA HIS A 274 -7.29 -1.96 15.44
C HIS A 274 -6.56 -3.23 15.90
N VAL A 275 -5.83 -3.20 17.02
CA VAL A 275 -5.10 -4.37 17.57
C VAL A 275 -5.98 -5.61 17.77
N GLY A 276 -7.25 -5.41 18.15
CA GLY A 276 -8.23 -6.50 18.29
C GLY A 276 -8.57 -7.13 16.94
N GLN A 277 -8.67 -6.32 15.89
CA GLN A 277 -8.89 -6.80 14.52
C GLN A 277 -7.67 -7.57 14.00
N LEU A 278 -6.46 -7.26 14.47
CA LEU A 278 -5.26 -8.05 14.17
C LEU A 278 -5.28 -9.45 14.81
N GLY A 279 -6.26 -9.75 15.66
CA GLY A 279 -6.38 -11.05 16.34
C GLY A 279 -5.26 -11.27 17.37
N LEU A 280 -4.75 -10.18 17.95
CA LEU A 280 -3.67 -10.17 18.93
C LEU A 280 -4.20 -10.13 20.38
N THR A 281 -5.46 -9.73 20.59
CA THR A 281 -6.08 -9.65 21.92
C THR A 281 -7.45 -10.29 21.91
N GLU A 282 -7.71 -11.23 22.82
CA GLU A 282 -9.04 -11.83 23.01
C GLU A 282 -9.84 -11.17 24.15
N GLY A 283 -9.30 -10.13 24.80
CA GLY A 283 -9.94 -9.45 25.92
C GLY A 283 -9.46 -8.03 26.17
N ASN A 284 -10.09 -7.37 27.15
CA ASN A 284 -9.83 -5.96 27.50
C ASN A 284 -8.70 -5.78 28.53
N GLY A 285 -8.16 -6.86 29.09
CA GLY A 285 -7.09 -6.81 30.09
C GLY A 285 -5.71 -6.62 29.47
N ALA A 286 -4.75 -6.20 30.30
CA ALA A 286 -3.34 -6.29 29.94
C ALA A 286 -2.92 -7.76 29.83
N LEU A 287 -2.03 -8.07 28.90
CA LEU A 287 -1.46 -9.42 28.77
C LEU A 287 -0.46 -9.70 29.89
N LEU A 288 -0.31 -10.98 30.23
CA LEU A 288 0.75 -11.43 31.13
C LEU A 288 2.12 -11.29 30.43
N PRO A 289 3.21 -11.08 31.18
CA PRO A 289 4.56 -10.94 30.60
C PRO A 289 4.94 -12.05 29.62
N GLU A 290 4.61 -13.30 29.94
CA GLU A 290 4.86 -14.47 29.09
C GLU A 290 4.10 -14.44 27.75
N ASP A 291 2.94 -13.80 27.71
CA ASP A 291 2.09 -13.68 26.51
C ASP A 291 2.47 -12.46 25.68
N LEU A 292 3.04 -11.42 26.29
CA LEU A 292 3.47 -10.19 25.60
C LEU A 292 4.51 -10.50 24.52
N GLU A 293 5.62 -11.14 24.89
CA GLU A 293 6.71 -11.44 23.95
C GLU A 293 6.20 -12.29 22.78
N LYS A 294 5.40 -13.31 23.07
CA LYS A 294 4.78 -14.17 22.05
C LYS A 294 3.88 -13.37 21.10
N THR A 295 3.12 -12.42 21.62
CA THR A 295 2.21 -11.58 20.83
C THR A 295 2.98 -10.61 19.93
N TYR A 296 4.05 -9.99 20.43
CA TYR A 296 4.95 -9.18 19.60
C TYR A 296 5.61 -10.02 18.51
N ARG A 297 6.16 -11.19 18.85
CA ARG A 297 6.77 -12.09 17.86
C ARG A 297 5.79 -12.45 16.74
N ARG A 298 4.55 -12.79 17.09
CA ARG A 298 3.50 -13.10 16.11
C ARG A 298 3.22 -11.93 15.15
N TYR A 299 3.14 -10.69 15.66
CA TYR A 299 2.96 -9.52 14.81
C TYR A 299 4.18 -9.30 13.89
N LEU A 300 5.39 -9.39 14.45
CA LEU A 300 6.64 -9.19 13.73
C LEU A 300 6.85 -10.26 12.63
N GLU A 301 6.41 -11.49 12.84
CA GLU A 301 6.43 -12.57 11.84
C GLU A 301 5.59 -12.27 10.58
N ASP A 302 4.53 -11.46 10.72
CA ASP A 302 3.67 -11.06 9.60
C ASP A 302 4.23 -9.86 8.82
N MET A 303 5.09 -9.01 9.43
CA MET A 303 5.63 -7.81 8.76
C MET A 303 6.32 -8.12 7.42
N PRO A 304 7.18 -9.14 7.30
CA PRO A 304 7.77 -9.53 6.01
C PRO A 304 6.75 -9.98 4.96
N LEU A 305 5.65 -10.61 5.39
CA LEU A 305 4.60 -11.08 4.49
C LEU A 305 3.85 -9.92 3.86
N TYR A 306 3.79 -8.78 4.55
CA TYR A 306 3.15 -7.54 4.08
C TYR A 306 4.13 -6.52 3.50
N GLY A 307 5.42 -6.87 3.45
CA GLY A 307 6.45 -5.99 2.87
C GLY A 307 6.77 -4.78 3.74
N ILE A 308 6.48 -4.85 5.05
CA ILE A 308 6.65 -3.74 6.00
C ILE A 308 8.08 -3.68 6.55
N GLY A 309 8.84 -4.78 6.47
CA GLY A 309 10.24 -4.85 6.89
C GLY A 309 10.61 -6.26 7.35
N ASN A 310 11.86 -6.45 7.74
CA ASN A 310 12.40 -7.70 8.28
C ASN A 310 12.84 -7.51 9.73
N PRO A 311 12.02 -7.89 10.72
CA PRO A 311 12.44 -7.86 12.12
C PRO A 311 13.57 -8.86 12.37
N VAL A 312 14.72 -8.38 12.83
CA VAL A 312 15.92 -9.18 13.10
C VAL A 312 16.31 -9.22 14.58
N GLY A 313 15.70 -8.36 15.40
CA GLY A 313 15.90 -8.33 16.85
C GLY A 313 14.60 -7.99 17.57
N LEU A 314 14.37 -8.67 18.69
CA LEU A 314 13.30 -8.37 19.65
C LEU A 314 13.83 -8.63 21.06
N GLU A 315 13.85 -7.59 21.89
CA GLU A 315 14.08 -7.66 23.32
C GLU A 315 12.85 -7.08 24.03
N VAL A 316 12.34 -7.81 25.02
CA VAL A 316 11.16 -7.41 25.80
C VAL A 316 11.54 -7.44 27.26
N ASP A 317 11.55 -6.27 27.89
CA ASP A 317 11.84 -6.08 29.31
C ASP A 317 10.59 -5.53 30.03
N SER A 318 10.62 -5.48 31.37
CA SER A 318 9.47 -5.09 32.20
C SER A 318 8.92 -3.66 31.99
N GLY A 319 9.57 -2.86 31.14
CA GLY A 319 9.13 -1.50 30.82
C GLY A 319 9.67 -0.97 29.49
N ALA A 320 10.22 -1.84 28.65
CA ALA A 320 10.76 -1.45 27.35
C ALA A 320 10.59 -2.59 26.36
N ILE A 321 10.25 -2.24 25.11
CA ILE A 321 10.43 -3.14 23.98
C ILE A 321 11.45 -2.53 23.04
N LYS A 322 12.34 -3.39 22.55
CA LYS A 322 13.37 -3.02 21.58
C LYS A 322 13.25 -3.90 20.36
N VAL A 323 13.08 -3.29 19.20
CA VAL A 323 12.87 -4.00 17.93
C VAL A 323 13.86 -3.47 16.90
N THR A 324 14.61 -4.36 16.26
CA THR A 324 15.46 -4.00 15.11
C THR A 324 14.81 -4.49 13.84
N VAL A 325 14.58 -3.59 12.89
CA VAL A 325 13.96 -3.88 11.59
C VAL A 325 14.89 -3.50 10.46
N GLU A 326 15.27 -4.48 9.65
CA GLU A 326 15.93 -4.26 8.37
C GLU A 326 14.90 -3.93 7.28
N ASN A 327 15.30 -3.11 6.33
CA ASN A 327 14.46 -2.62 5.24
C ASN A 327 13.09 -2.11 5.73
N PRO A 328 13.01 -1.22 6.73
CA PRO A 328 11.73 -0.67 7.16
C PRO A 328 11.01 -0.03 5.97
N TYR A 329 9.70 -0.23 5.90
CA TYR A 329 8.84 0.35 4.86
C TYR A 329 8.81 1.86 4.93
N GLU A 330 8.42 2.35 6.11
CA GLU A 330 8.37 3.75 6.44
C GLU A 330 8.58 3.82 7.97
N THR A 331 9.54 4.63 8.39
CA THR A 331 10.07 4.60 9.76
C THR A 331 9.03 5.05 10.78
N HIS A 332 8.28 6.11 10.47
CA HIS A 332 7.29 6.71 11.36
C HIS A 332 6.07 5.78 11.52
N ILE A 333 5.66 5.11 10.44
CA ILE A 333 4.60 4.09 10.51
C ILE A 333 5.00 2.93 11.43
N ILE A 334 6.23 2.42 11.31
CA ILE A 334 6.66 1.33 12.19
C ILE A 334 6.77 1.82 13.64
N ALA A 335 7.31 3.01 13.88
CA ALA A 335 7.41 3.59 15.21
C ALA A 335 6.03 3.72 15.88
N GLY A 336 5.07 4.36 15.21
CA GLY A 336 3.70 4.50 15.72
C GLY A 336 3.00 3.16 15.90
N THR A 337 3.26 2.17 15.03
CA THR A 337 2.68 0.84 15.17
C THR A 337 3.21 0.10 16.40
N LEU A 338 4.54 0.12 16.63
CA LEU A 338 5.13 -0.52 17.80
C LEU A 338 4.67 0.16 19.10
N GLN A 339 4.58 1.49 19.10
CA GLN A 339 4.03 2.25 20.22
C GLN A 339 2.57 1.87 20.50
N GLY A 340 1.71 1.92 19.48
CA GLY A 340 0.30 1.62 19.63
C GLY A 340 0.03 0.16 20.01
N LEU A 341 0.83 -0.79 19.50
CA LEU A 341 0.79 -2.19 19.94
C LEU A 341 1.09 -2.28 21.43
N ARG A 342 2.13 -1.60 21.92
CA ARG A 342 2.44 -1.62 23.33
C ARG A 342 1.32 -1.07 24.19
N GLU A 343 0.81 0.12 23.85
CA GLU A 343 -0.28 0.73 24.62
C GLU A 343 -1.53 -0.15 24.64
N ALA A 344 -1.83 -0.80 23.51
CA ALA A 344 -2.92 -1.74 23.40
C ALA A 344 -2.75 -2.99 24.27
N LEU A 345 -1.56 -3.58 24.30
CA LEU A 345 -1.29 -4.85 24.98
C LEU A 345 -1.05 -4.67 26.49
N GLU A 346 -0.43 -3.57 26.90
CA GLU A 346 -0.04 -3.29 28.29
C GLU A 346 -1.00 -2.31 29.00
N LYS A 347 -1.91 -1.66 28.26
CA LYS A 347 -2.88 -0.68 28.78
C LYS A 347 -2.24 0.51 29.50
N SER A 348 -1.03 0.88 29.08
CA SER A 348 -0.26 2.01 29.58
C SER A 348 0.09 2.95 28.44
N LYS A 349 0.32 4.23 28.74
CA LYS A 349 0.92 5.15 27.74
C LYS A 349 2.37 4.78 27.54
N SER A 350 2.87 4.96 26.34
CA SER A 350 4.27 4.72 26.01
C SER A 350 4.84 5.83 25.16
N ASN A 351 6.16 5.88 25.05
CA ASN A 351 6.87 6.73 24.10
C ASN A 351 7.73 5.87 23.18
N VAL A 352 7.89 6.27 21.92
CA VAL A 352 8.78 5.59 20.97
C VAL A 352 9.93 6.49 20.55
N GLN A 353 11.11 5.91 20.49
CA GLN A 353 12.31 6.50 19.91
C GLN A 353 12.89 5.51 18.90
N TRP A 354 13.61 6.01 17.91
CA TRP A 354 14.30 5.16 16.96
C TRP A 354 15.64 5.73 16.53
N THR A 355 16.51 4.87 16.03
CA THR A 355 17.83 5.26 15.52
C THR A 355 18.22 4.34 14.37
N GLU A 356 18.76 4.92 13.29
CA GLU A 356 19.34 4.14 12.19
C GLU A 356 20.67 3.53 12.66
N THR A 357 20.72 2.21 12.80
CA THR A 357 21.92 1.50 13.30
C THR A 357 22.89 1.13 12.19
N ALA A 358 22.36 0.98 10.97
CA ALA A 358 23.10 0.80 9.74
C ALA A 358 22.21 1.22 8.56
N ARG A 359 22.79 1.40 7.38
CA ARG A 359 22.04 1.79 6.18
C ARG A 359 20.87 0.82 5.92
N GLY A 360 19.64 1.30 6.07
CA GLY A 360 18.43 0.49 5.89
C GLY A 360 18.11 -0.45 7.07
N SER A 361 18.63 -0.17 8.26
CA SER A 361 18.32 -0.87 9.50
C SER A 361 17.98 0.15 10.59
N VAL A 362 16.81 0.02 11.19
CA VAL A 362 16.33 0.93 12.22
C VAL A 362 16.04 0.12 13.48
N GLU A 363 16.53 0.63 14.61
CA GLU A 363 16.22 0.15 15.93
C GLU A 363 15.18 1.06 16.57
N TYR A 364 14.11 0.46 17.09
CA TYR A 364 13.01 1.13 17.75
C TYR A 364 13.02 0.73 19.22
N THR A 365 12.91 1.72 20.10
CA THR A 365 12.79 1.54 21.55
C THR A 365 11.48 2.18 21.98
N VAL A 366 10.55 1.39 22.49
CA VAL A 366 9.31 1.90 23.08
C VAL A 366 9.39 1.72 24.59
N THR A 367 9.19 2.78 25.37
CA THR A 367 9.29 2.81 26.85
C THR A 367 7.97 3.14 27.53
#